data_AF-A0A966UF62-F1
#
_entry.id   AF-A0A966UF62-F1
#
_cell.length_a   1.000
_cell.length_b   1.000
_cell.length_c   1.000
_cell.angle_alpha   90.00
_cell.angle_beta   90.00
_cell.angle_gamma   90.00
#
_symmetry.space_group_name_H-M   'P 1'
#
loop_
_entity.id
_entity.type
_entity.pdbx_description
1 polymer ?
#
loop_
_entity_poly.entity_id
_entity_poly.type
_entity_poly.pdbx_seq_one_letter_code
_entity_poly.pdbx_strand_id
1 'polypeptide(L)'
;MLASELLLSLEKAANSKRAIELERYFKTGVGEYAHGDIFLGITVPTTRKLARDYFNLTLPELRKLMKSQFHEARFSALVILVHKFKRANSHEEQEQIFDFYMAEL
;
A
#
# COMPACT_ATOMS: atom_id res chain seq x y z
N MET A 1 12.70 7.90 -6.76
CA MET A 1 12.23 6.72 -6.01
C MET A 1 11.30 5.92 -6.90
N LEU A 2 11.38 4.60 -6.81
CA LEU A 2 10.61 3.66 -7.62
C LEU A 2 9.75 2.77 -6.73
N ALA A 3 8.61 2.31 -7.25
CA ALA A 3 7.76 1.34 -6.57
C ALA A 3 8.51 0.05 -6.21
N SER A 4 9.43 -0.38 -7.08
CA SER A 4 10.28 -1.55 -6.84
C SER A 4 11.17 -1.41 -5.61
N GLU A 5 11.69 -0.23 -5.32
CA GLU A 5 12.54 0.03 -4.15
C GLU A 5 11.74 -0.13 -2.84
N LEU A 6 10.50 0.37 -2.83
CA LEU A 6 9.60 0.19 -1.68
C LEU A 6 9.17 -1.28 -1.55
N LEU A 7 8.85 -1.97 -2.65
CA LEU A 7 8.54 -3.41 -2.62
C LEU A 7 9.69 -4.22 -2.01
N LEU A 8 10.93 -3.98 -2.46
CA LEU A 8 12.12 -4.64 -1.90
C LEU A 8 12.29 -4.33 -0.41
N SER A 9 11.97 -3.11 0.01
CA SER A 9 12.04 -2.70 1.42
C SER A 9 10.96 -3.40 2.28
N LEU A 10 9.76 -3.57 1.73
CA LEU A 10 8.68 -4.33 2.37
C LEU A 10 9.04 -5.82 2.48
N GLU A 11 9.53 -6.43 1.42
CA GLU A 11 9.96 -7.84 1.41
C GLU A 11 11.08 -8.10 2.42
N LYS A 12 12.05 -7.20 2.55
CA LYS A 12 13.10 -7.28 3.58
C LYS A 12 12.57 -7.19 5.01
N ALA A 13 11.42 -6.54 5.21
CA ALA A 13 10.77 -6.41 6.51
C ALA A 13 9.72 -7.51 6.76
N ALA A 14 9.53 -8.44 5.82
CA ALA A 14 8.52 -9.48 5.90
C ALA A 14 8.73 -10.43 7.08
N ASN A 15 7.62 -10.95 7.61
CA ASN A 15 7.61 -11.93 8.68
C ASN A 15 6.60 -13.03 8.32
N SER A 16 7.11 -14.16 7.85
CA SER A 16 6.30 -15.29 7.36
C SER A 16 5.38 -15.88 8.43
N LYS A 17 5.82 -15.98 9.69
CA LYS A 17 4.98 -16.47 10.79
C LYS A 17 3.77 -15.56 10.99
N ARG A 18 4.00 -14.25 10.99
CA ARG A 18 2.93 -13.25 11.14
C ARG A 18 2.04 -13.17 9.91
N ALA A 19 2.57 -13.37 8.71
CA ALA A 19 1.77 -13.44 7.49
C ALA A 19 0.69 -14.53 7.61
N ILE A 20 1.05 -15.74 8.07
CA ILE A 20 0.11 -16.85 8.30
C ILE A 20 -0.94 -16.48 9.35
N GLU A 21 -0.56 -15.79 10.43
CA GLU A 21 -1.51 -15.32 11.45
C GLU A 21 -2.51 -14.31 10.87
N LEU A 22 -2.05 -13.38 10.02
CA LEU A 22 -2.90 -12.39 9.36
C LEU A 22 -3.83 -13.03 8.34
N GLU A 23 -3.36 -13.96 7.52
CA GLU A 23 -4.19 -14.69 6.56
C GLU A 23 -5.36 -15.41 7.26
N ARG A 24 -5.10 -16.03 8.41
CA ARG A 24 -6.14 -16.66 9.24
C ARG A 24 -7.10 -15.64 9.85
N TYR A 25 -6.57 -14.52 10.36
CA TYR A 25 -7.38 -13.48 10.98
C TYR A 25 -8.31 -12.79 9.97
N PHE A 26 -7.79 -12.44 8.79
CA PHE A 26 -8.53 -11.78 7.73
C PHE A 26 -9.38 -12.72 6.88
N LYS A 27 -9.21 -14.04 7.03
CA LYS A 27 -9.96 -15.07 6.31
C LYS A 27 -9.78 -14.91 4.81
N THR A 28 -8.57 -15.24 4.34
CA THR A 28 -8.18 -15.08 2.93
C THR A 28 -8.54 -16.29 2.05
N GLY A 29 -9.22 -17.30 2.61
CA GLY A 29 -9.65 -18.49 1.91
C GLY A 29 -10.69 -18.22 0.81
N VAL A 30 -10.95 -19.23 -0.03
CA VAL A 30 -11.95 -19.15 -1.11
C VAL A 30 -13.33 -18.85 -0.55
N GLY A 31 -13.94 -17.76 -1.03
CA GLY A 31 -15.28 -17.32 -0.61
C GLY A 31 -15.33 -16.63 0.76
N GLU A 32 -14.19 -16.35 1.37
CA GLU A 32 -14.10 -15.62 2.64
C GLU A 32 -13.92 -14.11 2.45
N TYR A 33 -13.89 -13.37 3.56
CA TYR A 33 -13.94 -11.90 3.58
C TYR A 33 -12.82 -11.24 2.77
N ALA A 34 -11.56 -11.65 2.98
CA ALA A 34 -10.40 -11.10 2.28
C ALA A 34 -9.87 -12.07 1.24
N HIS A 35 -10.77 -12.78 0.54
CA HIS A 35 -10.39 -13.78 -0.45
C HIS A 35 -9.34 -13.23 -1.44
N GLY A 36 -8.19 -13.90 -1.53
CA GLY A 36 -7.11 -13.54 -2.45
C GLY A 36 -6.09 -12.53 -1.91
N ASP A 37 -6.27 -12.00 -0.69
CA ASP A 37 -5.25 -11.17 -0.05
C ASP A 37 -4.02 -11.99 0.36
N ILE A 38 -2.84 -11.49 0.02
CA ILE A 38 -1.54 -12.05 0.40
C ILE A 38 -0.82 -11.06 1.30
N PHE A 39 -0.36 -11.51 2.46
CA PHE A 39 0.29 -10.66 3.47
C PHE A 39 1.80 -10.93 3.53
N LEU A 40 2.58 -9.88 3.75
CA LEU A 40 4.00 -9.98 4.09
C LEU A 40 4.23 -10.13 5.61
N GLY A 41 3.20 -9.92 6.43
CA GLY A 41 3.28 -10.06 7.87
C GLY A 41 3.89 -8.86 8.57
N ILE A 42 3.84 -7.67 7.96
CA ILE A 42 4.46 -6.46 8.51
C ILE A 42 3.44 -5.74 9.40
N THR A 43 3.90 -5.16 10.51
CA THR A 43 3.00 -4.39 11.39
C THR A 43 2.63 -3.06 10.75
N VAL A 44 1.40 -2.57 11.00
CA VAL A 44 0.94 -1.28 10.49
C VAL A 44 1.90 -0.11 10.80
N PRO A 45 2.46 0.02 12.02
CA PRO A 45 3.45 1.05 12.30
C PRO A 45 4.70 0.96 11.42
N THR A 46 5.22 -0.25 11.18
CA THR A 46 6.39 -0.47 10.31
C THR A 46 6.05 -0.16 8.85
N THR A 47 4.90 -0.61 8.34
CA THR A 47 4.46 -0.30 6.98
C THR A 47 4.29 1.20 6.77
N ARG A 48 3.67 1.91 7.73
CA ARG A 48 3.57 3.38 7.69
C ARG A 48 4.93 4.07 7.74
N LYS A 49 5.88 3.54 8.52
CA LYS A 49 7.26 4.07 8.56
C LYS A 49 7.90 3.95 7.18
N LEU A 50 7.89 2.76 6.58
CA LEU A 50 8.44 2.53 5.25
C LEU A 50 7.74 3.43 4.21
N ALA A 51 6.40 3.49 4.19
CA ALA A 51 5.67 4.33 3.25
C ALA A 51 6.08 5.82 3.32
N ARG A 52 6.35 6.36 4.52
CA ARG A 52 6.79 7.75 4.69
C ARG A 52 8.13 8.04 4.02
N ASP A 53 9.07 7.10 4.06
CA ASP A 53 10.38 7.24 3.43
C ASP A 53 10.25 7.36 1.89
N TYR A 54 9.10 6.95 1.33
CA TYR A 54 8.80 6.95 -0.11
C TYR A 54 7.69 7.95 -0.53
N PHE A 55 7.38 8.95 0.29
CA PHE A 55 6.37 9.99 0.02
C PHE A 55 6.45 10.73 -1.34
N ASN A 56 7.64 10.79 -1.97
CA ASN A 56 7.85 11.45 -3.27
C ASN A 56 7.58 10.53 -4.47
N LEU A 57 7.12 9.28 -4.28
CA LEU A 57 6.68 8.45 -5.40
C LEU A 57 5.62 9.18 -6.23
N THR A 58 5.67 9.03 -7.55
CA THR A 58 4.70 9.65 -8.46
C THR A 58 3.41 8.83 -8.53
N LEU A 59 2.31 9.40 -9.04
CA LEU A 59 1.05 8.65 -9.21
C LEU A 59 1.23 7.37 -10.06
N PRO A 60 1.99 7.36 -11.17
CA PRO A 60 2.30 6.13 -11.90
C PRO A 60 3.01 5.05 -11.07
N GLU A 61 3.91 5.43 -10.15
CA GLU A 61 4.57 4.47 -9.26
C GLU A 61 3.60 3.96 -8.17
N LEU A 62 2.74 4.83 -7.64
CA LEU A 62 1.70 4.41 -6.69
C LEU A 62 0.74 3.40 -7.32
N ARG A 63 0.37 3.58 -8.60
CA ARG A 63 -0.44 2.62 -9.36
C ARG A 63 0.20 1.23 -9.41
N LYS A 64 1.52 1.14 -9.57
CA LYS A 64 2.24 -0.14 -9.55
C LYS A 64 2.11 -0.84 -8.19
N LEU A 65 2.17 -0.08 -7.10
CA LEU A 65 1.99 -0.61 -5.74
C LEU A 65 0.54 -1.02 -5.46
N MET A 66 -0.44 -0.25 -5.94
CA MET A 66 -1.87 -0.58 -5.79
C MET A 66 -2.26 -1.87 -6.54
N LYS A 67 -1.56 -2.18 -7.63
CA LYS A 67 -1.73 -3.43 -8.40
C LYS A 67 -0.90 -4.60 -7.86
N SER A 68 -0.17 -4.41 -6.77
CA SER A 68 0.60 -5.49 -6.14
C SER A 68 -0.34 -6.52 -5.51
N GLN A 69 0.06 -7.79 -5.57
CA GLN A 69 -0.60 -8.87 -4.84
C GLN A 69 -0.47 -8.73 -3.31
N PHE A 70 0.56 -8.02 -2.83
CA PHE A 70 0.81 -7.87 -1.40
C PHE A 70 -0.05 -6.77 -0.78
N HIS A 71 -0.76 -7.12 0.28
CA HIS A 71 -1.61 -6.20 1.03
C HIS A 71 -0.81 -4.98 1.55
N GLU A 72 0.39 -5.18 2.11
CA GLU A 72 1.20 -4.08 2.65
C GLU A 72 1.72 -3.12 1.57
N ALA A 73 1.89 -3.59 0.33
CA ALA A 73 2.24 -2.71 -0.79
C ALA A 73 1.07 -1.81 -1.18
N ARG A 74 -0.14 -2.38 -1.32
CA ARG A 74 -1.38 -1.62 -1.58
C ARG A 74 -1.64 -0.60 -0.47
N PHE A 75 -1.52 -1.05 0.79
CA PHE A 75 -1.67 -0.16 1.94
C PHE A 75 -0.64 0.97 1.96
N SER A 76 0.63 0.69 1.63
CA SER A 76 1.66 1.73 1.55
C SER A 76 1.33 2.79 0.49
N ALA A 77 0.81 2.37 -0.67
CA ALA A 77 0.39 3.29 -1.72
C ALA A 77 -0.70 4.25 -1.22
N LEU A 78 -1.71 3.74 -0.52
CA LEU A 78 -2.79 4.54 0.07
C LEU A 78 -2.28 5.50 1.14
N VAL A 79 -1.34 5.05 1.99
CA VAL A 79 -0.71 5.93 2.99
C VAL A 79 0.00 7.11 2.33
N ILE A 80 0.74 6.85 1.25
CA ILE A 80 1.43 7.91 0.49
C ILE A 80 0.41 8.82 -0.21
N LEU A 81 -0.66 8.26 -0.78
CA LEU A 81 -1.69 9.02 -1.47
C LEU A 81 -2.41 9.99 -0.52
N VAL A 82 -2.79 9.53 0.67
CA VAL A 82 -3.37 10.37 1.73
C VAL A 82 -2.41 11.48 2.15
N HIS A 83 -1.11 11.18 2.25
CA HIS A 83 -0.10 12.20 2.57
C HIS A 83 0.01 13.26 1.48
N LYS A 84 -0.02 12.87 0.20
CA LYS A 84 -0.04 13.81 -0.93
C LYS A 84 -1.28 14.66 -0.91
N PHE A 85 -2.46 14.07 -0.72
CA PHE A 85 -3.73 14.80 -0.67
C PHE A 85 -3.73 15.87 0.43
N LYS A 86 -3.22 15.53 1.62
CA LYS A 86 -3.11 16.46 2.74
C LYS A 86 -2.10 17.59 2.53
N ARG A 87 -1.11 17.39 1.65
CA ARG A 87 -0.05 18.37 1.35
C ARG A 87 -0.26 19.12 0.03
N ALA A 88 -1.30 18.78 -0.71
CA ALA A 88 -1.66 19.48 -1.93
C ALA A 88 -1.88 20.96 -1.64
N ASN A 89 -1.34 21.83 -2.50
CA ASN A 89 -1.37 23.28 -2.32
C ASN A 89 -2.61 23.92 -2.97
N SER A 90 -3.38 23.16 -3.74
CA SER A 90 -4.56 23.63 -4.44
C SER A 90 -5.67 22.58 -4.43
N HIS A 91 -6.90 23.04 -4.70
CA HIS A 91 -8.04 22.15 -4.91
C HIS A 91 -7.84 21.26 -6.14
N GLU A 92 -7.24 21.80 -7.21
CA GLU A 92 -6.94 21.06 -8.43
C GLU A 92 -5.97 19.89 -8.17
N GLU A 93 -4.92 20.09 -7.36
CA GLU A 93 -4.02 19.00 -6.96
C GLU A 93 -4.75 17.94 -6.12
N GLN A 94 -5.68 18.35 -5.25
CA GLN A 94 -6.50 17.41 -4.47
C GLN A 94 -7.44 16.60 -5.37
N GLU A 95 -8.08 17.25 -6.33
CA GLU A 95 -8.97 16.63 -7.32
C GLU A 95 -8.21 15.61 -8.17
N GLN A 96 -7.02 15.95 -8.68
CA GLN A 96 -6.18 15.00 -9.42
C GLN A 96 -5.82 13.74 -8.61
N ILE A 97 -5.56 13.90 -7.32
CA ILE A 97 -5.25 12.78 -6.41
C ILE A 97 -6.52 11.95 -6.13
N PHE A 98 -7.66 12.60 -5.97
CA PHE A 98 -8.95 11.95 -5.79
C PHE A 98 -9.36 11.16 -7.03
N ASP A 99 -9.29 11.76 -8.22
CA ASP A 99 -9.60 11.11 -9.49
C ASP A 99 -8.67 9.92 -9.74
N PHE A 100 -7.38 10.07 -9.41
CA PHE A 100 -6.45 8.95 -9.44
C PHE A 100 -6.90 7.83 -8.50
N TYR A 101 -7.30 8.13 -7.27
CA TYR A 101 -7.81 7.12 -6.34
C TYR A 101 -9.06 6.41 -6.89
N MET A 102 -10.01 7.19 -7.41
CA MET A 102 -11.27 6.67 -7.96
C MET A 102 -11.04 5.78 -9.19
N ALA A 103 -10.02 6.06 -10.00
CA ALA A 103 -9.66 5.25 -11.16
C ALA A 103 -8.96 3.92 -10.79
N GLU A 104 -8.50 3.76 -9.54
CA GLU A 104 -7.84 2.54 -9.05
C GLU A 104 -8.70 1.74 -8.05
N LEU A 105 -9.97 2.14 -7.84
CA LEU A 105 -11.00 1.34 -7.14
C LEU A 105 -11.51 0.20 -8.04
#